data_AF-A0A544C3A2-F1
#
_entry.id   AF-A0A544C3A2-F1
#
_cell.length_a   1.000
_cell.length_b   1.000
_cell.length_c   1.000
_cell.angle_alpha   90.00
_cell.angle_beta   90.00
_cell.angle_gamma   90.00
#
_symmetry.space_group_name_H-M   'P 1'
#
loop_
_entity.id
_entity.type
_entity.pdbx_description
1 polymer ?
#
loop_
_entity_poly.entity_id
_entity_poly.type
_entity_poly.pdbx_seq_one_letter_code
_entity_poly.pdbx_strand_id
1 'polypeptide(L)'
;MVNWPCILKLDGDDELVYLGSEADLNCECMDLIVSPSDRVIDSEGFVYSIVSDGSAVNLIENSTQISAEEASRLIQRHEFCLAEVC
;
A
#
# COMPACT_ATOMS: atom_id res chain seq x y z
N MET A 1 9.54 -12.79 -1.83
CA MET A 1 10.30 -11.59 -2.25
C MET A 1 9.26 -10.64 -2.83
N VAL A 2 9.28 -9.36 -2.47
CA VAL A 2 8.22 -8.43 -2.87
C VAL A 2 8.36 -8.09 -4.36
N ASN A 3 7.26 -8.17 -5.11
CA ASN A 3 7.25 -7.85 -6.54
C ASN A 3 6.81 -6.40 -6.78
N TRP A 4 7.78 -5.52 -6.99
CA TRP A 4 7.51 -4.12 -7.35
C TRP A 4 7.02 -4.00 -8.81
N PRO A 5 6.17 -3.01 -9.14
CA PRO A 5 5.68 -1.95 -8.27
C PRO A 5 4.61 -2.44 -7.29
N CYS A 6 4.44 -1.69 -6.22
CA CYS A 6 3.45 -1.97 -5.18
C CYS A 6 2.51 -0.78 -5.00
N ILE A 7 1.42 -1.03 -4.29
CA ILE A 7 0.47 -0.03 -3.83
C ILE A 7 0.47 -0.02 -2.30
N LEU A 8 0.68 1.14 -1.70
CA LEU A 8 0.46 1.37 -0.28
C LEU A 8 -0.99 1.80 -0.07
N LYS A 9 -1.74 1.02 0.71
CA LYS A 9 -3.08 1.34 1.19
C LYS A 9 -2.98 1.83 2.63
N LEU A 10 -3.33 3.11 2.83
CA LEU A 10 -3.48 3.70 4.16
C LEU A 10 -4.80 3.30 4.80
N ASP A 11 -4.79 3.03 6.10
CA ASP A 11 -5.99 2.76 6.89
C ASP A 11 -6.84 4.03 7.05
N GLY A 12 -8.16 3.87 7.08
CA GLY A 12 -9.11 4.97 7.36
C GLY A 12 -9.46 5.91 6.19
N ASP A 13 -8.67 5.95 5.11
CA ASP A 13 -9.00 6.65 3.85
C ASP A 13 -9.12 5.63 2.70
N ASP A 14 -9.53 6.04 1.51
CA ASP A 14 -9.47 5.33 0.24
C ASP A 14 -8.25 5.75 -0.62
N GLU A 15 -7.36 6.57 -0.06
CA GLU A 15 -6.09 6.90 -0.68
C GLU A 15 -5.21 5.66 -0.95
N LEU A 16 -4.59 5.65 -2.14
CA LEU A 16 -3.60 4.69 -2.59
C LEU A 16 -2.36 5.44 -3.01
N VAL A 17 -1.19 4.98 -2.57
CA VAL A 17 0.10 5.54 -2.96
C VAL A 17 0.83 4.53 -3.84
N TYR A 18 1.23 4.97 -5.02
CA TYR A 18 2.03 4.15 -5.92
C TYR A 18 3.49 4.10 -5.45
N LEU A 19 4.05 2.91 -5.38
CA LEU A 19 5.44 2.68 -5.00
C LEU A 19 6.15 1.93 -6.12
N GLY A 20 7.07 2.60 -6.82
CA GLY A 20 7.84 2.00 -7.90
C GLY A 20 8.94 1.05 -7.41
N SER A 21 9.37 1.22 -6.15
CA SER A 21 10.50 0.51 -5.56
C SER A 21 10.45 0.53 -4.02
N GLU A 22 11.32 -0.27 -3.41
CA GLU A 22 11.55 -0.27 -1.97
C GLU A 22 12.07 1.08 -1.45
N ALA A 23 12.82 1.83 -2.27
CA ALA A 23 13.26 3.16 -1.92
C ALA A 23 12.07 4.12 -1.78
N ASP A 24 11.09 4.04 -2.70
CA ASP A 24 9.88 4.86 -2.64
C ASP A 24 9.10 4.56 -1.35
N LEU A 25 8.96 3.29 -0.96
CA LEU A 25 8.31 2.92 0.31
C LEU A 25 9.01 3.58 1.51
N ASN A 26 10.33 3.49 1.58
CA ASN A 26 11.08 4.07 2.69
C ASN A 26 10.92 5.60 2.71
N CYS A 27 10.93 6.27 1.56
CA CYS A 27 10.69 7.70 1.46
C CYS A 27 9.29 8.09 1.93
N GLU A 28 8.24 7.43 1.44
CA GLU A 28 6.85 7.71 1.84
C GLU A 28 6.64 7.49 3.35
N CYS A 29 7.18 6.40 3.90
CA CYS A 29 7.05 6.11 5.33
C CYS A 29 7.84 7.05 6.25
N MET A 30 8.79 7.85 5.73
CA MET A 30 9.45 8.88 6.54
C MET A 30 8.53 10.07 6.84
N ASP A 31 7.66 10.40 5.89
CA ASP A 31 6.75 11.55 6.00
C ASP A 31 5.36 11.15 6.51
N LEU A 32 5.02 9.85 6.46
CA LEU A 32 3.74 9.30 6.91
C LEU A 32 3.78 8.70 8.32
N ILE A 33 2.68 8.85 9.07
CA ILE A 33 2.45 8.10 10.30
C ILE A 33 1.90 6.72 9.90
N VAL A 34 2.78 5.72 9.86
CA VAL A 34 2.40 4.35 9.50
C VAL A 34 1.58 3.68 10.61
N SER A 35 0.43 3.15 10.25
CA SER A 35 -0.44 2.33 11.10
C SER A 35 -0.14 0.83 10.92
N PRO A 36 -0.27 0.00 11.97
CA PRO A 36 -0.24 -1.46 11.85
C PRO A 36 -1.32 -2.03 10.92
N SER A 37 -2.36 -1.24 10.62
CA SER A 37 -3.42 -1.60 9.67
C SER A 37 -3.06 -1.29 8.22
N ASP A 38 -2.04 -0.47 7.97
CA ASP A 38 -1.60 -0.15 6.61
C ASP A 38 -1.08 -1.41 5.91
N ARG A 39 -1.29 -1.46 4.60
CA ARG A 39 -0.95 -2.63 3.79
C ARG A 39 -0.21 -2.20 2.54
N VAL A 40 0.84 -2.94 2.21
CA VAL A 40 1.47 -2.89 0.89
C VAL A 40 0.98 -4.07 0.08
N ILE A 41 0.55 -3.83 -1.14
CA ILE A 41 0.07 -4.85 -2.07
C ILE A 41 1.01 -4.85 -3.27
N ASP A 42 1.61 -6.00 -3.57
CA ASP A 42 2.55 -6.10 -4.69
C ASP A 42 1.85 -6.32 -6.04
N SER A 43 2.63 -6.37 -7.13
CA SER A 43 2.09 -6.51 -8.48
C SER A 43 1.37 -7.85 -8.73
N GLU A 44 1.60 -8.86 -7.88
CA GLU A 44 0.93 -10.15 -7.94
C GLU A 44 -0.28 -10.22 -6.98
N GLY A 45 -0.55 -9.16 -6.21
CA GLY A 45 -1.65 -9.06 -5.26
C GLY A 45 -1.33 -9.58 -3.86
N PHE A 46 -0.07 -9.97 -3.57
CA PHE A 46 0.31 -10.39 -2.22
C PHE A 46 0.27 -9.20 -1.26
N VAL A 47 -0.27 -9.43 -0.07
CA VAL A 47 -0.48 -8.40 0.94
C VAL A 47 0.60 -8.46 2.00
N TYR A 48 1.21 -7.33 2.31
CA TYR A 48 2.27 -7.20 3.28
C TYR A 48 1.86 -6.23 4.40
N SER A 49 2.19 -6.61 5.63
CA SER A 49 2.13 -5.72 6.80
C SER A 49 3.42 -4.92 6.90
N ILE A 50 3.30 -3.66 7.28
CA ILE A 50 4.44 -2.76 7.44
C ILE A 50 4.95 -2.82 8.89
N VAL A 51 6.25 -3.04 9.06
CA VAL A 51 6.93 -2.98 10.35
C VAL A 51 8.09 -2.00 10.26
N SER A 52 7.99 -0.91 11.00
CA SER A 52 9.08 0.08 11.11
C SER A 52 9.87 -0.17 12.39
N ASP A 53 11.19 -0.29 12.26
CA ASP A 53 12.13 -0.39 13.40
C ASP A 53 12.76 0.97 13.76
N GLY A 54 12.27 2.06 13.17
CA GLY A 54 12.77 3.42 13.37
C GLY A 54 13.89 3.83 12.41
N SER A 55 14.45 2.90 11.62
CA SER A 55 15.49 3.20 10.62
C SER A 55 15.17 2.64 9.23
N ALA A 56 14.49 1.51 9.17
CA ALA A 56 14.10 0.86 7.93
C ALA A 56 12.66 0.32 8.03
N VAL A 57 11.99 0.32 6.89
CA VAL A 57 10.67 -0.26 6.74
C VAL A 57 10.83 -1.70 6.24
N ASN A 58 10.30 -2.64 7.02
CA ASN A 58 10.26 -4.04 6.65
C ASN A 58 8.84 -4.46 6.29
N LEU A 59 8.72 -5.33 5.29
CA LEU A 59 7.45 -5.91 4.86
C LEU A 59 7.35 -7.36 5.28
N ILE A 60 6.28 -7.70 6.00
CA ILE A 60 5.96 -9.06 6.40
C ILE A 60 4.80 -9.55 5.54
N GLU A 61 5.05 -10.59 4.75
CA GLU A 61 4.03 -11.22 3.93
C GLU A 61 2.92 -11.79 4.82
N ASN A 62 1.70 -11.31 4.59
CA ASN A 62 0.52 -11.98 5.08
C ASN A 62 0.19 -13.05 4.04
N SER A 63 -0.18 -14.27 4.44
CA SER A 63 -0.55 -15.36 3.51
C SER A 63 -1.89 -15.10 2.79
N THR A 64 -2.13 -13.85 2.42
CA THR A 64 -3.32 -13.28 1.78
C THR A 64 -2.88 -12.70 0.45
N GLN A 65 -3.60 -13.07 -0.61
CA GLN A 65 -3.42 -12.52 -1.94
C GLN A 65 -4.78 -11.99 -2.38
N ILE A 66 -4.83 -10.73 -2.81
CA ILE A 66 -6.07 -10.14 -3.32
C ILE A 66 -6.29 -10.52 -4.78
N SER A 67 -7.55 -10.67 -5.14
CA SER A 67 -7.97 -10.87 -6.51
C SER A 67 -7.87 -9.57 -7.34
N ALA A 68 -7.88 -9.72 -8.66
CA ALA A 68 -7.96 -8.58 -9.57
C ALA A 68 -9.24 -7.74 -9.37
N GLU A 69 -10.35 -8.38 -8.94
CA GLU A 69 -11.60 -7.68 -8.62
C GLU A 69 -11.45 -6.81 -7.37
N GLU A 70 -10.82 -7.33 -6.32
CA GLU A 70 -10.52 -6.56 -5.11
C GLU A 70 -9.55 -5.41 -5.38
N ALA A 71 -8.50 -5.65 -6.16
CA ALA A 71 -7.57 -4.61 -6.59
C ALA A 71 -8.29 -3.51 -7.40
N SER A 72 -9.17 -3.91 -8.34
CA SER A 72 -9.98 -2.97 -9.12
C SER A 72 -10.90 -2.14 -8.23
N ARG A 73 -11.49 -2.73 -7.20
CA ARG A 73 -12.35 -2.02 -6.24
C ARG A 73 -11.55 -1.00 -5.41
N LEU A 74 -10.33 -1.34 -4.99
CA LEU A 74 -9.46 -0.39 -4.30
C LEU A 74 -9.16 0.81 -5.19
N ILE A 75 -8.76 0.57 -6.44
CA ILE A 75 -8.45 1.63 -7.41
C ILE A 75 -9.68 2.49 -7.69
N GLN A 76 -10.85 1.87 -7.90
CA GLN A 76 -12.09 2.63 -8.12
C GLN A 76 -12.40 3.55 -6.95
N ARG A 77 -12.30 3.06 -5.71
CA ARG A 77 -12.55 3.89 -4.50
C ARG A 77 -11.59 5.06 -4.41
N HIS A 78 -10.30 4.84 -4.69
CA HIS A 78 -9.30 5.90 -4.76
C HIS A 78 -9.67 6.98 -5.79
N GLU A 79 -9.97 6.57 -7.03
CA GLU A 79 -10.36 7.50 -8.10
C GLU A 79 -11.65 8.25 -7.78
N PHE A 80 -12.61 7.61 -7.08
CA PHE A 80 -13.82 8.29 -6.61
C PHE A 80 -13.51 9.38 -5.58
N CYS A 81 -12.65 9.11 -4.60
CA CYS A 81 -12.24 10.12 -3.63
C CYS A 81 -11.54 11.31 -4.29
N LEU A 82 -10.73 11.08 -5.34
CA LEU A 82 -10.13 12.15 -6.12
C LEU A 82 -11.15 12.92 -6.97
N ALA A 83 -12.25 12.28 -7.38
CA ALA A 83 -13.30 12.87 -8.23
C ALA A 83 -14.36 13.68 -7.45
N GLU A 84 -14.42 13.58 -6.12
CA GLU A 84 -15.37 14.33 -5.27
C GLU A 84 -15.08 15.85 -5.18
N VAL A 85 -14.10 16.37 -5.93
CA VAL A 85 -14.01 17.80 -6.28
C VAL A 85 -15.01 18.13 -7.39
N CYS A 86 -16.30 18.12 -7.08
CA CYS A 86 -17.38 18.63 -7.95
C CYS A 86 -18.22 19.67 -7.20
#